data_AF-A0AAV9BUF5-F1
#
_entry.id   AF-A0AAV9BUF5-F1
#
_cell.length_a   1.000
_cell.length_b   1.000
_cell.length_c   1.000
_cell.angle_alpha   90.00
_cell.angle_beta   90.00
_cell.angle_gamma   90.00
#
_symmetry.space_group_name_H-M   'P 1'
#
loop_
_entity.id
_entity.type
_entity.pdbx_description
1 polymer ?
#
loop_
_entity_poly.entity_id
_entity_poly.type
_entity_poly.pdbx_seq_one_letter_code
_entity_poly.pdbx_strand_id
1 'polypeptide(L)'
;MASPSTHSHLLPLLILLTLSFLSSSLSKLNPREDFESWVSWNSKDYQRRVAIRTNSNNGEPAVGALDAKLKKAEQMKMRVTVSLDGDGDYATIREALDSIPNSNTRRVVLLIKPGVYREKIVIPKSKRFITFLGDRESAPVITGNDTASTKGPDGKSYSTFHSATVAVNADYFVAINIVFENKAPYPEEGKPGGQAVALRVSGNKNAFYNCSFYGTQDTLYDHKGLHYFKNSFIQGSVDFIFGNGRSFYENCTLNSIAKKVGFVTAQKQSSASMATGFSFLNSDIEGTGTVYLGRAWGELSRVVFSYTFMDKVVPQGWSNWHAKHPQRSVYYGEYKCSGPGANWTSRVSWAHMLSDEEAQPFLGTYYVYGDGWILSPSSFE
;
A
#
# COMPACT_ATOMS: atom_id res chain seq x y z
N MET A 1 91.38 -31.17 -0.70
CA MET A 1 90.92 -32.38 -1.40
C MET A 1 89.42 -32.51 -1.21
N ALA A 2 88.72 -32.91 -2.28
CA ALA A 2 87.33 -33.33 -2.37
C ALA A 2 86.20 -32.26 -2.29
N SER A 3 85.64 -31.93 -3.47
CA SER A 3 84.18 -31.88 -3.68
C SER A 3 83.69 -33.32 -4.00
N PRO A 4 82.40 -33.67 -4.22
CA PRO A 4 81.16 -32.87 -4.31
C PRO A 4 79.97 -33.47 -3.49
N SER A 5 78.80 -32.84 -3.50
CA SER A 5 77.53 -33.53 -3.82
C SER A 5 76.35 -32.56 -3.91
N THR A 6 75.58 -32.78 -4.97
CA THR A 6 74.36 -32.09 -5.39
C THR A 6 73.14 -32.60 -4.63
N HIS A 7 72.33 -31.70 -4.08
CA HIS A 7 70.94 -32.00 -3.75
C HIS A 7 69.99 -30.94 -4.32
N SER A 8 69.21 -31.40 -5.28
CA SER A 8 68.02 -30.78 -5.85
C SER A 8 66.89 -30.78 -4.81
N HIS A 9 66.43 -29.59 -4.41
CA HIS A 9 65.20 -29.44 -3.63
C HIS A 9 64.12 -28.76 -4.46
N LEU A 10 62.98 -29.44 -4.52
CA LEU A 10 61.73 -28.99 -5.11
C LEU A 10 61.30 -27.64 -4.55
N LEU A 11 60.89 -26.73 -5.43
CA LEU A 11 60.10 -25.54 -5.09
C LEU A 11 58.70 -25.98 -4.61
N PRO A 12 58.20 -25.54 -3.44
CA PRO A 12 56.78 -25.60 -3.15
C PRO A 12 56.09 -24.41 -3.84
N LEU A 13 55.09 -24.74 -4.65
CA LEU A 13 54.17 -23.79 -5.29
C LEU A 13 53.29 -23.15 -4.20
N LEU A 14 53.65 -21.95 -3.72
CA LEU A 14 52.78 -21.15 -2.86
C LEU A 14 51.74 -20.45 -3.75
N ILE A 15 50.55 -21.03 -3.86
CA ILE A 15 49.39 -20.35 -4.45
C ILE A 15 48.94 -19.29 -3.43
N LEU A 16 49.37 -18.04 -3.64
CA LEU A 16 48.73 -16.89 -3.01
C LEU A 16 47.33 -16.74 -3.62
N LEU A 17 46.32 -17.25 -2.92
CA LEU A 17 44.94 -16.87 -3.17
C LEU A 17 44.79 -15.41 -2.71
N THR A 18 44.95 -14.48 -3.63
CA THR A 18 44.53 -13.10 -3.39
C THR A 18 43.00 -13.12 -3.35
N LEU A 19 42.44 -13.10 -2.13
CA LEU A 19 41.07 -12.62 -1.93
C LEU A 19 41.07 -11.15 -2.35
N SER A 20 40.80 -10.92 -3.63
CA SER A 20 40.24 -9.67 -4.07
C SER A 20 38.88 -9.57 -3.40
N PHE A 21 38.82 -8.83 -2.30
CA PHE A 21 37.58 -8.18 -1.93
C PHE A 21 37.19 -7.33 -3.15
N LEU A 22 36.27 -7.84 -3.97
CA LEU A 22 35.39 -6.95 -4.70
C LEU A 22 34.64 -6.18 -3.62
N SER A 23 35.18 -5.04 -3.21
CA SER A 23 34.32 -3.92 -2.91
C SER A 23 33.53 -3.70 -4.19
N SER A 24 32.33 -4.26 -4.27
CA SER A 24 31.34 -3.71 -5.18
C SER A 24 31.20 -2.26 -4.75
N SER A 25 31.88 -1.37 -5.47
CA SER A 25 31.51 0.03 -5.40
C SER A 25 30.02 0.02 -5.69
N LEU A 26 29.19 0.41 -4.72
CA LEU A 26 27.88 0.93 -5.06
C LEU A 26 28.17 2.04 -6.07
N SER A 27 28.02 1.73 -7.36
CA SER A 27 28.01 2.74 -8.39
C SER A 27 26.97 3.74 -7.94
N LYS A 28 27.40 5.00 -7.74
CA LYS A 28 26.50 6.10 -7.43
C LYS A 28 25.47 6.12 -8.56
N LEU A 29 24.29 5.55 -8.30
CA LEU A 29 23.17 5.52 -9.24
C LEU A 29 22.86 6.96 -9.61
N ASN A 30 22.72 7.21 -10.91
CA ASN A 30 22.37 8.52 -11.43
C ASN A 30 20.85 8.73 -11.23
N PRO A 31 20.43 9.74 -10.47
CA PRO A 31 19.03 10.05 -10.15
C PRO A 31 18.04 10.05 -11.33
N ARG A 32 18.48 10.63 -12.46
CA ARG A 32 17.67 10.71 -13.67
C ARG A 32 17.54 9.34 -14.34
N GLU A 33 18.58 8.50 -14.24
CA GLU A 33 18.52 7.13 -14.72
C GLU A 33 17.57 6.28 -13.86
N ASP A 34 17.44 6.53 -12.56
CA ASP A 34 16.48 5.82 -11.70
C ASP A 34 15.02 6.19 -12.01
N PHE A 35 14.73 7.47 -12.30
CA PHE A 35 13.43 7.95 -12.79
C PHE A 35 13.03 7.26 -14.09
N GLU A 36 13.89 7.40 -15.11
CA GLU A 36 13.68 6.80 -16.42
C GLU A 36 13.56 5.28 -16.28
N SER A 37 14.35 4.66 -15.40
CA SER A 37 14.28 3.23 -15.15
C SER A 37 12.94 2.80 -14.57
N TRP A 38 12.36 3.52 -13.60
CA TRP A 38 11.08 3.13 -13.03
C TRP A 38 9.90 3.33 -13.98
N VAL A 39 9.81 4.48 -14.65
CA VAL A 39 8.76 4.73 -15.64
C VAL A 39 8.93 3.78 -16.82
N SER A 40 10.14 3.67 -17.38
CA SER A 40 10.43 2.74 -18.48
C SER A 40 10.12 1.30 -18.08
N TRP A 41 10.41 0.90 -16.85
CA TRP A 41 10.07 -0.45 -16.37
C TRP A 41 8.56 -0.66 -16.31
N ASN A 42 7.79 0.27 -15.75
CA ASN A 42 6.33 0.16 -15.71
C ASN A 42 5.71 0.24 -17.12
N SER A 43 6.22 1.09 -18.00
CA SER A 43 5.80 1.18 -19.40
C SER A 43 6.10 -0.11 -20.16
N LYS A 44 7.30 -0.69 -20.00
CA LYS A 44 7.64 -1.99 -20.61
C LYS A 44 6.77 -3.12 -20.09
N ASP A 45 6.51 -3.16 -18.78
CA ASP A 45 5.63 -4.17 -18.18
C ASP A 45 4.18 -4.01 -18.65
N TYR A 46 3.68 -2.78 -18.75
CA TYR A 46 2.37 -2.47 -19.33
C TYR A 46 2.27 -2.95 -20.78
N GLN A 47 3.20 -2.56 -21.64
CA GLN A 47 3.20 -2.98 -23.06
C GLN A 47 3.27 -4.49 -23.21
N ARG A 48 4.11 -5.17 -22.40
CA ARG A 48 4.18 -6.63 -22.37
C ARG A 48 2.81 -7.23 -22.04
N ARG A 49 2.11 -6.72 -21.02
CA ARG A 49 0.81 -7.26 -20.59
C ARG A 49 -0.30 -7.00 -21.60
N VAL A 50 -0.33 -5.80 -22.18
CA VAL A 50 -1.27 -5.47 -23.27
C VAL A 50 -1.06 -6.38 -24.48
N ALA A 51 0.20 -6.66 -24.85
CA ALA A 51 0.52 -7.58 -25.93
C ALA A 51 0.03 -9.02 -25.64
N ILE A 52 0.26 -9.53 -24.42
CA ILE A 52 -0.25 -10.86 -24.00
C ILE A 52 -1.79 -10.88 -24.08
N ARG A 53 -2.47 -9.84 -23.58
CA ARG A 53 -3.94 -9.73 -23.63
C ARG A 53 -4.48 -9.75 -25.06
N THR A 54 -3.80 -9.05 -25.97
CA THR A 54 -4.20 -8.98 -27.39
C THR A 54 -4.00 -10.32 -28.09
N ASN A 55 -2.91 -11.03 -27.78
CA ASN A 55 -2.60 -12.34 -28.38
C ASN A 55 -3.49 -13.48 -27.86
N SER A 56 -3.93 -13.46 -26.60
CA SER A 56 -4.84 -14.48 -26.04
C SER A 56 -6.24 -14.49 -26.67
N ASN A 57 -6.63 -13.44 -27.40
CA ASN A 57 -7.89 -13.43 -28.16
C ASN A 57 -7.85 -14.32 -29.42
N ASN A 58 -6.69 -14.91 -29.78
CA ASN A 58 -6.50 -15.75 -30.98
C ASN A 58 -6.35 -17.27 -30.70
N GLY A 59 -6.80 -17.77 -29.54
CA GLY A 59 -7.05 -19.20 -29.32
C GLY A 59 -6.00 -20.00 -28.54
N GLU A 60 -5.94 -19.81 -27.22
CA GLU A 60 -5.60 -20.75 -26.10
C GLU A 60 -5.38 -19.90 -24.79
N PRO A 61 -5.53 -20.47 -23.57
CA PRO A 61 -6.40 -19.94 -22.51
C PRO A 61 -6.09 -18.53 -21.96
N ALA A 62 -7.18 -17.89 -21.52
CA ALA A 62 -7.37 -16.47 -21.24
C ALA A 62 -6.40 -15.79 -20.26
N VAL A 63 -5.77 -14.70 -20.72
CA VAL A 63 -5.58 -13.51 -19.88
C VAL A 63 -6.96 -13.04 -19.41
N GLY A 64 -7.20 -13.10 -18.10
CA GLY A 64 -8.54 -12.96 -17.49
C GLY A 64 -8.99 -14.19 -16.68
N ALA A 65 -8.17 -15.25 -16.62
CA ALA A 65 -8.39 -16.32 -15.65
C ALA A 65 -7.92 -15.89 -14.26
N LEU A 66 -8.83 -15.93 -13.28
CA LEU A 66 -8.50 -15.74 -11.87
C LEU A 66 -7.35 -16.66 -11.44
N ASP A 67 -6.51 -16.19 -10.53
CA ASP A 67 -5.48 -16.99 -9.88
C ASP A 67 -6.06 -18.34 -9.44
N ALA A 68 -5.40 -19.45 -9.75
CA ALA A 68 -5.96 -20.79 -9.52
C ALA A 68 -6.43 -21.03 -8.07
N LYS A 69 -5.70 -20.47 -7.09
CA LYS A 69 -6.07 -20.53 -5.67
C LYS A 69 -7.33 -19.71 -5.37
N LEU A 70 -7.45 -18.52 -5.95
CA LEU A 70 -8.64 -17.67 -5.81
C LEU A 70 -9.85 -18.33 -6.47
N LYS A 71 -9.70 -18.81 -7.71
CA LYS A 71 -10.76 -19.54 -8.43
C LYS A 71 -11.32 -20.70 -7.61
N LYS A 72 -10.45 -21.54 -7.03
CA LYS A 72 -10.86 -22.64 -6.15
C LYS A 72 -11.55 -22.14 -4.88
N ALA A 73 -11.07 -21.04 -4.29
CA ALA A 73 -11.68 -20.48 -3.09
C ALA A 73 -13.09 -19.95 -3.35
N GLU A 74 -13.31 -19.27 -4.48
CA GLU A 74 -14.64 -18.75 -4.88
C GLU A 74 -15.65 -19.87 -5.17
N GLN A 75 -15.21 -21.04 -5.64
CA GLN A 75 -16.08 -22.21 -5.87
C GLN A 75 -16.63 -22.82 -4.57
N MET A 76 -15.96 -22.61 -3.43
CA MET A 76 -16.36 -23.13 -2.12
C MET A 76 -16.86 -22.03 -1.20
N LYS A 77 -17.36 -20.92 -1.77
CA LYS A 77 -17.81 -19.73 -1.05
C LYS A 77 -18.86 -20.09 0.00
N MET A 78 -18.70 -19.53 1.20
CA MET A 78 -19.68 -19.60 2.27
C MET A 78 -19.91 -18.23 2.90
N ARG A 79 -21.05 -18.06 3.55
CA ARG A 79 -21.44 -16.82 4.23
C ARG A 79 -21.70 -17.10 5.70
N VAL A 80 -21.38 -16.12 6.54
CA VAL A 80 -21.76 -16.05 7.95
C VAL A 80 -22.20 -14.62 8.27
N THR A 81 -23.11 -14.47 9.22
CA THR A 81 -23.67 -13.18 9.61
C THR A 81 -23.13 -12.76 10.97
N VAL A 82 -22.71 -11.51 11.09
CA VAL A 82 -22.29 -10.89 12.34
C VAL A 82 -23.29 -9.81 12.70
N SER A 83 -23.84 -9.86 13.91
CA SER A 83 -24.85 -8.90 14.38
C SER A 83 -24.71 -8.60 15.86
N LEU A 84 -24.69 -7.32 16.22
CA LEU A 84 -24.71 -6.89 17.62
C LEU A 84 -26.06 -7.18 18.31
N ASP A 85 -27.14 -7.32 17.52
CA ASP A 85 -28.50 -7.53 18.02
C ASP A 85 -28.80 -9.02 18.31
N GLY A 86 -27.83 -9.91 18.10
CA GLY A 86 -27.96 -11.34 18.40
C GLY A 86 -28.74 -12.15 17.36
N ASP A 87 -29.14 -11.54 16.25
CA ASP A 87 -29.87 -12.17 15.14
C ASP A 87 -28.95 -12.62 13.98
N GLY A 88 -27.66 -12.78 14.26
CA GLY A 88 -26.63 -13.31 13.35
C GLY A 88 -26.03 -14.61 13.87
N ASP A 89 -25.14 -15.23 13.07
CA ASP A 89 -24.40 -16.43 13.47
C ASP A 89 -23.39 -16.14 14.59
N TYR A 90 -22.88 -14.90 14.65
CA TYR A 90 -21.91 -14.43 15.64
C TYR A 90 -22.28 -13.03 16.15
N ALA A 91 -21.97 -12.75 17.41
CA ALA A 91 -22.19 -11.42 18.00
C ALA A 91 -21.08 -10.44 17.64
N THR A 92 -19.86 -10.94 17.43
CA THR A 92 -18.66 -10.13 17.15
C THR A 92 -17.94 -10.57 15.87
N ILE A 93 -17.18 -9.66 15.29
CA ILE A 93 -16.37 -9.96 14.09
C ILE A 93 -15.24 -10.91 14.47
N ARG A 94 -14.66 -10.76 15.67
CA ARG A 94 -13.60 -11.66 16.15
C ARG A 94 -14.09 -13.10 16.28
N GLU A 95 -15.26 -13.35 16.87
CA GLU A 95 -15.82 -14.71 16.97
C GLU A 95 -16.04 -15.34 15.59
N ALA A 96 -16.60 -14.58 14.65
CA ALA A 96 -16.78 -15.03 13.28
C ALA A 96 -15.44 -15.39 12.62
N LEU A 97 -14.41 -14.54 12.80
CA LEU A 97 -13.07 -14.84 12.31
C LEU A 97 -12.49 -16.08 12.99
N ASP A 98 -12.66 -16.26 14.30
CA ASP A 98 -12.11 -17.37 15.07
C ASP A 98 -12.71 -18.72 14.65
N SER A 99 -13.97 -18.75 14.21
CA SER A 99 -14.62 -19.94 13.66
C SER A 99 -13.96 -20.49 12.38
N ILE A 100 -13.22 -19.65 11.65
CA ILE A 100 -12.61 -20.02 10.37
C ILE A 100 -11.31 -20.79 10.62
N PRO A 101 -11.12 -21.99 10.05
CA PRO A 101 -9.90 -22.75 10.30
C PRO A 101 -8.66 -22.01 9.77
N ASN A 102 -7.53 -22.24 10.45
CA ASN A 102 -6.24 -21.85 9.91
C ASN A 102 -5.99 -22.54 8.55
N SER A 103 -5.19 -21.90 7.69
CA SER A 103 -4.94 -22.35 6.32
C SER A 103 -6.20 -22.44 5.48
N ASN A 104 -7.12 -21.48 5.67
CA ASN A 104 -8.38 -21.40 4.95
C ASN A 104 -8.17 -21.42 3.42
N THR A 105 -8.94 -22.24 2.73
CA THR A 105 -8.86 -22.44 1.28
C THR A 105 -10.13 -22.03 0.53
N ARG A 106 -11.16 -21.55 1.24
CA ARG A 106 -12.44 -21.14 0.67
C ARG A 106 -12.74 -19.68 0.94
N ARG A 107 -13.53 -19.03 0.08
CA ARG A 107 -14.04 -17.69 0.35
C ARG A 107 -15.01 -17.75 1.53
N VAL A 108 -14.75 -16.98 2.59
CA VAL A 108 -15.70 -16.78 3.70
C VAL A 108 -16.13 -15.32 3.70
N VAL A 109 -17.40 -15.07 3.44
CA VAL A 109 -18.00 -13.73 3.45
C VAL A 109 -18.68 -13.53 4.80
N LEU A 110 -18.17 -12.57 5.58
CA LEU A 110 -18.80 -12.09 6.80
C LEU A 110 -19.76 -10.96 6.38
N LEU A 111 -21.06 -11.23 6.45
CA LEU A 111 -22.12 -10.23 6.35
C LEU A 111 -22.17 -9.51 7.69
N ILE A 112 -21.66 -8.29 7.75
CA ILE A 112 -21.58 -7.51 9.00
C ILE A 112 -22.74 -6.53 8.99
N LYS A 113 -23.73 -6.77 9.86
CA LYS A 113 -24.92 -5.91 9.98
C LYS A 113 -24.54 -4.52 10.49
N PRO A 114 -25.38 -3.50 10.24
CA PRO A 114 -25.20 -2.16 10.79
C PRO A 114 -24.88 -2.16 12.28
N GLY A 115 -23.93 -1.32 12.70
CA GLY A 115 -23.54 -1.24 14.11
C GLY A 115 -22.15 -0.64 14.30
N VAL A 116 -21.83 -0.33 15.56
CA VAL A 116 -20.49 0.15 15.96
C VAL A 116 -19.76 -0.96 16.71
N TYR A 117 -18.90 -1.66 16.00
CA TYR A 117 -18.07 -2.75 16.47
C TYR A 117 -16.78 -2.22 17.10
N ARG A 118 -16.75 -2.16 18.43
CA ARG A 118 -15.58 -1.71 19.20
C ARG A 118 -14.59 -2.85 19.39
N GLU A 119 -13.89 -3.20 18.32
CA GLU A 119 -13.01 -4.37 18.29
C GLU A 119 -11.63 -4.05 17.68
N LYS A 120 -10.57 -4.51 18.35
CA LYS A 120 -9.24 -4.63 17.74
C LYS A 120 -9.14 -5.95 16.98
N ILE A 121 -9.02 -5.88 15.66
CA ILE A 121 -9.08 -7.05 14.76
C ILE A 121 -7.71 -7.32 14.14
N VAL A 122 -7.28 -8.58 14.18
CA VAL A 122 -6.11 -9.05 13.43
C VAL A 122 -6.52 -10.24 12.59
N ILE A 123 -6.48 -10.09 11.27
CA ILE A 123 -6.68 -11.21 10.33
C ILE A 123 -5.29 -11.81 10.04
N PRO A 124 -4.97 -13.01 10.55
CA PRO A 124 -3.65 -13.61 10.38
C PRO A 124 -3.45 -14.09 8.94
N LYS A 125 -2.18 -14.24 8.52
CA LYS A 125 -1.80 -14.75 7.18
C LYS A 125 -2.45 -16.09 6.83
N SER A 126 -2.73 -16.91 7.84
CA SER A 126 -3.34 -18.24 7.69
C SER A 126 -4.82 -18.19 7.27
N LYS A 127 -5.52 -17.07 7.45
CA LYS A 127 -6.95 -16.92 7.14
C LYS A 127 -7.14 -16.13 5.84
N ARG A 128 -6.71 -16.72 4.72
CA ARG A 128 -6.85 -16.13 3.37
C ARG A 128 -8.31 -16.14 2.90
N PHE A 129 -8.63 -15.34 1.88
CA PHE A 129 -9.95 -15.31 1.24
C PHE A 129 -11.11 -14.92 2.17
N ILE A 130 -10.89 -13.93 3.03
CA ILE A 130 -11.94 -13.36 3.88
C ILE A 130 -12.56 -12.16 3.18
N THR A 131 -13.87 -12.03 3.24
CA THR A 131 -14.58 -10.83 2.79
C THR A 131 -15.37 -10.24 3.94
N PHE A 132 -15.23 -8.94 4.20
CA PHE A 132 -16.17 -8.16 5.00
C PHE A 132 -17.15 -7.48 4.05
N LEU A 133 -18.44 -7.75 4.23
CA LEU A 133 -19.51 -7.18 3.44
C LEU A 133 -20.50 -6.49 4.37
N GLY A 134 -20.52 -5.16 4.32
CA GLY A 134 -21.47 -4.32 5.05
C GLY A 134 -22.64 -3.87 4.19
N ASP A 135 -23.66 -3.35 4.86
CA ASP A 135 -24.77 -2.68 4.20
C ASP A 135 -24.31 -1.36 3.56
N ARG A 136 -24.80 -1.05 2.35
CA ARG A 136 -24.38 0.15 1.61
C ARG A 136 -24.92 1.43 2.22
N GLU A 137 -26.17 1.42 2.67
CA GLU A 137 -26.87 2.59 3.20
C GLU A 137 -26.56 2.81 4.69
N SER A 138 -26.16 1.75 5.39
CA SER A 138 -25.80 1.78 6.80
C SER A 138 -24.56 0.94 7.10
N ALA A 139 -23.43 1.35 6.53
CA ALA A 139 -22.16 0.65 6.70
C ALA A 139 -21.77 0.45 8.18
N PRO A 140 -21.38 -0.77 8.60
CA PRO A 140 -20.88 -1.01 9.94
C PRO A 140 -19.54 -0.29 10.18
N VAL A 141 -19.37 0.17 11.41
CA VAL A 141 -18.17 0.87 11.86
C VAL A 141 -17.34 -0.03 12.75
N ILE A 142 -16.11 -0.32 12.34
CA ILE A 142 -15.12 -1.01 13.18
C ILE A 142 -14.19 0.06 13.77
N THR A 143 -14.25 0.23 15.09
CA THR A 143 -13.62 1.37 15.77
C THR A 143 -12.69 0.97 16.91
N GLY A 144 -11.60 1.72 17.04
CA GLY A 144 -10.61 1.64 18.11
C GLY A 144 -10.04 3.02 18.40
N ASN A 145 -9.08 3.12 19.31
CA ASN A 145 -8.46 4.40 19.71
C ASN A 145 -7.00 4.24 20.15
N ASP A 146 -6.35 3.15 19.74
CA ASP A 146 -4.96 2.89 20.10
C ASP A 146 -4.03 3.84 19.35
N THR A 147 -3.03 4.35 20.06
CA THR A 147 -1.91 5.09 19.46
C THR A 147 -0.64 4.25 19.51
N ALA A 148 0.42 4.73 18.84
CA ALA A 148 1.74 4.12 18.90
C ALA A 148 2.31 4.07 20.33
N SER A 149 1.88 4.98 21.21
CA SER A 149 2.29 4.98 22.62
C SER A 149 1.47 4.03 23.50
N THR A 150 0.26 3.63 23.10
CA THR A 150 -0.60 2.73 23.89
C THR A 150 0.17 1.50 24.33
N LYS A 151 0.04 1.13 25.61
CA LYS A 151 0.68 -0.06 26.18
C LYS A 151 -0.10 -1.31 25.82
N GLY A 152 0.58 -2.26 25.20
CA GLY A 152 0.05 -3.58 24.94
C GLY A 152 0.04 -4.46 26.18
N PRO A 153 -0.49 -5.69 26.05
CA PRO A 153 -0.58 -6.65 27.15
C PRO A 153 0.78 -7.03 27.77
N ASP A 154 1.86 -6.88 27.03
CA ASP A 154 3.25 -7.12 27.47
C ASP A 154 3.89 -5.89 28.16
N GLY A 155 3.11 -4.83 28.38
CA GLY A 155 3.56 -3.57 28.96
C GLY A 155 4.40 -2.69 28.02
N LYS A 156 4.66 -3.13 26.78
CA LYS A 156 5.42 -2.35 25.78
C LYS A 156 4.47 -1.49 24.96
N SER A 157 4.97 -0.37 24.44
CA SER A 157 4.17 0.46 23.55
C SER A 157 3.94 -0.25 22.20
N TYR A 158 2.73 -0.14 21.66
CA TYR A 158 2.33 -0.83 20.43
C TYR A 158 3.19 -0.47 19.22
N SER A 159 3.80 0.71 19.19
CA SER A 159 4.31 1.37 17.96
C SER A 159 3.19 1.62 16.95
N THR A 160 3.47 2.38 15.89
CA THR A 160 2.51 2.61 14.80
C THR A 160 1.94 1.30 14.26
N PHE A 161 2.78 0.26 14.12
CA PHE A 161 2.38 -1.01 13.51
C PHE A 161 1.26 -1.75 14.25
N HIS A 162 1.30 -1.76 15.60
CA HIS A 162 0.28 -2.43 16.41
C HIS A 162 -0.82 -1.48 16.88
N SER A 163 -0.75 -0.18 16.57
CA SER A 163 -1.85 0.77 16.84
C SER A 163 -3.11 0.51 15.99
N ALA A 164 -2.99 -0.27 14.90
CA ALA A 164 -4.10 -0.55 13.99
C ALA A 164 -5.37 -1.06 14.70
N THR A 165 -6.52 -0.42 14.43
CA THR A 165 -7.83 -0.96 14.80
C THR A 165 -8.07 -2.28 14.07
N VAL A 166 -7.84 -2.30 12.76
CA VAL A 166 -7.91 -3.51 11.94
C VAL A 166 -6.58 -3.78 11.24
N ALA A 167 -6.03 -4.98 11.41
CA ALA A 167 -4.80 -5.43 10.79
C ALA A 167 -5.05 -6.63 9.86
N VAL A 168 -4.98 -6.41 8.56
CA VAL A 168 -5.17 -7.42 7.52
C VAL A 168 -3.82 -7.97 7.06
N ASN A 169 -3.44 -9.15 7.57
CA ASN A 169 -2.23 -9.84 7.11
C ASN A 169 -2.52 -10.95 6.09
N ALA A 170 -3.78 -11.29 5.89
CA ALA A 170 -4.24 -12.30 4.96
C ALA A 170 -4.23 -11.81 3.50
N ASP A 171 -3.96 -12.72 2.57
CA ASP A 171 -4.09 -12.46 1.14
C ASP A 171 -5.55 -12.60 0.67
N TYR A 172 -5.87 -11.95 -0.45
CA TYR A 172 -7.19 -11.99 -1.09
C TYR A 172 -8.33 -11.54 -0.16
N PHE A 173 -8.03 -10.66 0.79
CA PHE A 173 -9.02 -10.01 1.62
C PHE A 173 -9.81 -8.99 0.80
N VAL A 174 -11.12 -8.92 1.03
CA VAL A 174 -11.98 -7.92 0.42
C VAL A 174 -12.81 -7.23 1.50
N ALA A 175 -12.94 -5.91 1.45
CA ALA A 175 -13.94 -5.18 2.22
C ALA A 175 -14.84 -4.37 1.29
N ILE A 176 -16.15 -4.42 1.57
CA ILE A 176 -17.19 -3.72 0.80
C ILE A 176 -18.11 -3.03 1.80
N ASN A 177 -18.32 -1.73 1.65
CA ASN A 177 -19.20 -0.92 2.50
C ASN A 177 -18.83 -1.03 4.00
N ILE A 178 -17.56 -0.86 4.36
CA ILE A 178 -17.09 -0.90 5.75
C ILE A 178 -16.47 0.44 6.13
N VAL A 179 -16.73 0.88 7.36
CA VAL A 179 -16.03 2.01 7.97
C VAL A 179 -14.96 1.48 8.91
N PHE A 180 -13.70 1.82 8.65
CA PHE A 180 -12.56 1.55 9.52
C PHE A 180 -12.17 2.85 10.25
N GLU A 181 -12.14 2.83 11.57
CA GLU A 181 -11.94 4.04 12.36
C GLU A 181 -10.92 3.85 13.48
N ASN A 182 -10.06 4.85 13.66
CA ASN A 182 -9.31 5.07 14.88
C ASN A 182 -9.63 6.47 15.44
N LYS A 183 -10.29 6.49 16.61
CA LYS A 183 -10.76 7.67 17.35
C LYS A 183 -9.72 8.25 18.32
N ALA A 184 -8.45 7.88 18.19
CA ALA A 184 -7.39 8.53 18.95
C ALA A 184 -7.46 10.06 18.74
N PRO A 185 -7.24 10.86 19.81
CA PRO A 185 -7.26 12.30 19.69
C PRO A 185 -6.15 12.79 18.74
N TYR A 186 -6.32 14.00 18.22
CA TYR A 186 -5.29 14.65 17.42
C TYR A 186 -3.97 14.66 18.23
N PRO A 187 -2.84 14.25 17.65
CA PRO A 187 -1.58 14.17 18.37
C PRO A 187 -1.18 15.53 18.96
N GLU A 188 -0.77 15.55 20.22
CA GLU A 188 -0.24 16.76 20.85
C GLU A 188 1.05 17.20 20.16
N GLU A 189 1.15 18.49 19.83
CA GLU A 189 2.33 19.03 19.15
C GLU A 189 3.61 18.77 19.97
N GLY A 190 4.64 18.21 19.32
CA GLY A 190 5.93 17.92 19.95
C GLY A 190 5.98 16.64 20.79
N LYS A 191 4.86 15.93 20.98
CA LYS A 191 4.86 14.63 21.69
C LYS A 191 4.99 13.46 20.71
N PRO A 192 5.95 12.54 20.90
CA PRO A 192 6.03 11.33 20.08
C PRO A 192 4.91 10.34 20.43
N GLY A 193 4.62 9.42 19.51
CA GLY A 193 3.72 8.28 19.77
C GLY A 193 2.24 8.53 19.51
N GLY A 194 1.87 9.68 18.91
CA GLY A 194 0.50 10.02 18.57
C GLY A 194 -0.04 9.40 17.26
N GLN A 195 0.77 8.62 16.54
CA GLN A 195 0.33 7.88 15.36
C GLN A 195 -0.78 6.89 15.72
N ALA A 196 -1.85 6.82 14.93
CA ALA A 196 -3.02 6.02 15.26
C ALA A 196 -3.69 5.45 14.01
N VAL A 197 -3.41 4.18 13.74
CA VAL A 197 -3.83 3.52 12.49
C VAL A 197 -5.27 3.01 12.59
N ALA A 198 -6.11 3.33 11.59
CA ALA A 198 -7.44 2.77 11.45
C ALA A 198 -7.39 1.38 10.78
N LEU A 199 -6.72 1.31 9.62
CA LEU A 199 -6.47 0.05 8.91
C LEU A 199 -4.98 -0.09 8.60
N ARG A 200 -4.42 -1.25 8.93
CA ARG A 200 -3.15 -1.72 8.35
C ARG A 200 -3.40 -2.89 7.42
N VAL A 201 -2.89 -2.82 6.19
CA VAL A 201 -2.97 -3.90 5.20
C VAL A 201 -1.58 -4.37 4.80
N SER A 202 -1.32 -5.67 4.94
CA SER A 202 0.00 -6.31 4.76
C SER A 202 -0.03 -7.62 3.99
N GLY A 203 -1.21 -8.20 3.81
CA GLY A 203 -1.40 -9.37 2.94
C GLY A 203 -1.51 -8.95 1.48
N ASN A 204 -1.26 -9.87 0.56
CA ASN A 204 -1.19 -9.54 -0.85
C ASN A 204 -2.55 -9.65 -1.55
N LYS A 205 -2.80 -8.82 -2.57
CA LYS A 205 -3.99 -8.87 -3.43
C LYS A 205 -5.28 -8.58 -2.65
N ASN A 206 -5.31 -7.47 -1.91
CA ASN A 206 -6.45 -7.06 -1.10
C ASN A 206 -7.21 -5.91 -1.76
N ALA A 207 -8.55 -5.94 -1.69
CA ALA A 207 -9.40 -4.95 -2.33
C ALA A 207 -10.40 -4.30 -1.35
N PHE A 208 -10.65 -3.01 -1.53
CA PHE A 208 -11.54 -2.21 -0.70
C PHE A 208 -12.47 -1.41 -1.61
N TYR A 209 -13.78 -1.60 -1.45
CA TYR A 209 -14.81 -0.96 -2.27
C TYR A 209 -15.77 -0.19 -1.39
N ASN A 210 -16.02 1.08 -1.72
CA ASN A 210 -16.96 1.92 -0.98
C ASN A 210 -16.68 1.89 0.55
N CYS A 211 -15.39 1.86 0.91
CA CYS A 211 -14.96 1.83 2.30
C CYS A 211 -14.59 3.24 2.75
N SER A 212 -14.76 3.51 4.04
CA SER A 212 -14.33 4.77 4.64
C SER A 212 -13.27 4.52 5.70
N PHE A 213 -12.25 5.36 5.73
CA PHE A 213 -11.11 5.27 6.64
C PHE A 213 -10.99 6.56 7.42
N TYR A 214 -11.25 6.51 8.73
CA TYR A 214 -11.23 7.67 9.60
C TYR A 214 -10.10 7.58 10.62
N GLY A 215 -9.25 8.59 10.63
CA GLY A 215 -8.18 8.75 11.60
C GLY A 215 -7.64 10.18 11.61
N THR A 216 -6.54 10.39 12.33
CA THR A 216 -5.80 11.66 12.33
C THR A 216 -4.43 11.46 11.68
N GLN A 217 -3.38 11.20 12.47
CA GLN A 217 -2.07 10.86 11.95
C GLN A 217 -1.96 9.35 11.67
N ASP A 218 -1.40 8.99 10.51
CA ASP A 218 -1.15 7.60 10.09
C ASP A 218 -2.44 6.75 9.90
N THR A 219 -3.53 7.31 9.35
CA THR A 219 -4.84 6.64 9.22
C THR A 219 -4.78 5.28 8.51
N LEU A 220 -4.26 5.24 7.28
CA LEU A 220 -4.20 4.05 6.44
C LEU A 220 -2.74 3.60 6.26
N TYR A 221 -2.38 2.53 6.96
CA TYR A 221 -1.09 1.90 6.82
C TYR A 221 -1.12 0.85 5.71
N ASP A 222 -0.94 1.32 4.48
CA ASP A 222 -0.72 0.54 3.26
C ASP A 222 0.69 -0.07 3.26
N HIS A 223 0.90 -1.03 4.16
CA HIS A 223 2.22 -1.48 4.58
C HIS A 223 2.99 -2.18 3.46
N LYS A 224 2.40 -3.19 2.81
CA LYS A 224 3.00 -3.94 1.69
C LYS A 224 1.99 -4.84 1.00
N GLY A 225 2.22 -5.14 -0.28
CA GLY A 225 1.36 -6.01 -1.08
C GLY A 225 0.81 -5.28 -2.31
N LEU A 226 0.03 -6.00 -3.11
CA LEU A 226 -0.79 -5.46 -4.19
C LEU A 226 -2.16 -5.10 -3.62
N HIS A 227 -2.55 -3.83 -3.66
CA HIS A 227 -3.84 -3.40 -3.11
C HIS A 227 -4.64 -2.56 -4.10
N TYR A 228 -5.96 -2.65 -3.99
CA TYR A 228 -6.89 -1.88 -4.80
C TYR A 228 -7.93 -1.22 -3.90
N PHE A 229 -8.07 0.09 -4.03
CA PHE A 229 -9.06 0.90 -3.32
C PHE A 229 -9.92 1.58 -4.36
N LYS A 230 -11.23 1.35 -4.33
CA LYS A 230 -12.19 1.93 -5.29
C LYS A 230 -13.31 2.65 -4.56
N ASN A 231 -13.67 3.83 -5.04
CA ASN A 231 -14.81 4.60 -4.51
C ASN A 231 -14.72 4.79 -2.99
N SER A 232 -13.51 4.98 -2.45
CA SER A 232 -13.29 4.98 -1.00
C SER A 232 -13.00 6.39 -0.48
N PHE A 233 -13.41 6.65 0.75
CA PHE A 233 -13.14 7.90 1.46
C PHE A 233 -12.02 7.70 2.48
N ILE A 234 -10.94 8.48 2.40
CA ILE A 234 -9.82 8.41 3.34
C ILE A 234 -9.62 9.77 3.99
N GLN A 235 -9.70 9.82 5.32
CA GLN A 235 -9.51 11.03 6.11
C GLN A 235 -8.29 10.95 7.02
N GLY A 236 -7.53 12.04 7.10
CA GLY A 236 -6.52 12.21 8.14
C GLY A 236 -5.80 13.55 8.07
N SER A 237 -4.69 13.68 8.78
CA SER A 237 -3.89 14.90 8.86
C SER A 237 -2.47 14.68 8.33
N VAL A 238 -1.60 14.05 9.11
CA VAL A 238 -0.21 13.80 8.77
C VAL A 238 -0.06 12.36 8.30
N ASP A 239 0.58 12.18 7.14
CA ASP A 239 0.95 10.89 6.55
C ASP A 239 -0.21 9.89 6.50
N PHE A 240 -1.42 10.38 6.19
CA PHE A 240 -2.62 9.58 6.43
C PHE A 240 -2.81 8.42 5.46
N ILE A 241 -2.03 8.37 4.36
CA ILE A 241 -1.81 7.16 3.55
C ILE A 241 -0.30 6.90 3.48
N PHE A 242 0.17 5.83 4.11
CA PHE A 242 1.61 5.60 4.23
C PHE A 242 1.98 4.11 4.17
N GLY A 243 3.25 3.85 3.84
CA GLY A 243 3.79 2.50 3.75
C GLY A 243 4.47 2.20 2.43
N ASN A 244 4.54 0.92 2.05
CA ASN A 244 5.33 0.43 0.92
C ASN A 244 4.54 -0.54 0.03
N GLY A 245 3.21 -0.40 -0.01
CA GLY A 245 2.36 -1.10 -0.97
C GLY A 245 2.68 -0.75 -2.43
N ARG A 246 2.22 -1.62 -3.33
CA ARG A 246 1.97 -1.28 -4.74
C ARG A 246 0.47 -1.20 -4.89
N SER A 247 -0.06 0.01 -4.89
CA SER A 247 -1.48 0.21 -4.63
C SER A 247 -2.10 1.17 -5.63
N PHE A 248 -3.30 0.81 -6.07
CA PHE A 248 -4.09 1.59 -7.00
C PHE A 248 -5.34 2.09 -6.29
N TYR A 249 -5.48 3.42 -6.26
CA TYR A 249 -6.58 4.14 -5.65
C TYR A 249 -7.39 4.77 -6.79
N GLU A 250 -8.61 4.32 -7.00
CA GLU A 250 -9.47 4.75 -8.10
C GLU A 250 -10.74 5.40 -7.54
N ASN A 251 -11.06 6.61 -8.01
CA ASN A 251 -12.25 7.35 -7.60
C ASN A 251 -12.33 7.53 -6.08
N CYS A 252 -11.23 7.88 -5.43
CA CYS A 252 -11.20 8.06 -3.98
C CYS A 252 -11.29 9.53 -3.58
N THR A 253 -11.87 9.81 -2.42
CA THR A 253 -11.85 11.12 -1.80
C THR A 253 -10.83 11.14 -0.68
N LEU A 254 -9.88 12.06 -0.73
CA LEU A 254 -8.74 12.20 0.17
C LEU A 254 -8.94 13.48 0.99
N ASN A 255 -9.58 13.34 2.15
CA ASN A 255 -10.04 14.46 2.96
C ASN A 255 -9.03 14.81 4.08
N SER A 256 -8.39 15.96 3.98
CA SER A 256 -7.50 16.46 5.03
C SER A 256 -8.29 17.09 6.19
N ILE A 257 -7.97 16.70 7.41
CA ILE A 257 -8.40 17.36 8.66
C ILE A 257 -7.23 18.01 9.41
N ALA A 258 -6.16 18.34 8.69
CA ALA A 258 -4.98 18.95 9.29
C ALA A 258 -5.29 20.34 9.85
N LYS A 259 -4.90 20.59 11.10
CA LYS A 259 -5.08 21.91 11.74
C LYS A 259 -4.10 22.97 11.22
N LYS A 260 -2.93 22.55 10.75
CA LYS A 260 -1.86 23.40 10.23
C LYS A 260 -1.34 22.85 8.92
N VAL A 261 -0.55 21.77 8.99
CA VAL A 261 0.06 21.12 7.82
C VAL A 261 -0.34 19.66 7.79
N GLY A 262 -0.77 19.20 6.63
CA GLY A 262 -1.11 17.81 6.35
C GLY A 262 -0.29 17.25 5.19
N PHE A 263 -0.17 15.92 5.18
CA PHE A 263 0.50 15.17 4.12
C PHE A 263 -0.41 14.02 3.73
N VAL A 264 -0.86 14.02 2.47
CA VAL A 264 -1.71 12.93 1.96
C VAL A 264 -0.95 11.62 1.98
N THR A 265 0.28 11.63 1.46
CA THR A 265 1.08 10.41 1.34
C THR A 265 2.44 10.46 2.04
N ALA A 266 2.86 9.32 2.57
CA ALA A 266 4.24 9.07 3.03
C ALA A 266 4.72 7.67 2.62
N GLN A 267 5.17 7.55 1.36
CA GLN A 267 5.59 6.27 0.80
C GLN A 267 7.04 5.93 1.19
N LYS A 268 7.29 4.69 1.64
CA LYS A 268 8.51 4.20 2.33
C LYS A 268 9.38 3.24 1.51
N GLN A 269 9.54 3.46 0.23
CA GLN A 269 10.43 2.59 -0.52
C GLN A 269 11.88 2.81 -0.10
N SER A 270 12.48 1.79 0.53
CA SER A 270 13.87 1.81 1.05
C SER A 270 14.77 0.75 0.39
N SER A 271 14.27 0.03 -0.61
CA SER A 271 15.04 -0.96 -1.37
C SER A 271 14.86 -0.74 -2.87
N ALA A 272 15.86 -1.12 -3.66
CA ALA A 272 15.88 -0.95 -5.13
C ALA A 272 14.77 -1.72 -5.88
N SER A 273 13.89 -2.45 -5.19
CA SER A 273 12.75 -3.13 -5.80
C SER A 273 11.87 -2.12 -6.55
N MET A 274 11.85 -2.19 -7.88
CA MET A 274 11.07 -1.25 -8.70
C MET A 274 9.54 -1.42 -8.56
N ALA A 275 9.08 -2.43 -7.81
CA ALA A 275 7.71 -2.89 -7.85
C ALA A 275 6.73 -2.10 -6.96
N THR A 276 7.16 -1.21 -6.06
CA THR A 276 6.24 -0.51 -5.13
C THR A 276 5.92 0.93 -5.55
N GLY A 277 4.84 1.48 -4.98
CA GLY A 277 4.38 2.84 -5.24
C GLY A 277 2.87 2.99 -5.11
N PHE A 278 2.40 4.22 -4.97
CA PHE A 278 0.97 4.54 -4.94
C PHE A 278 0.57 5.23 -6.25
N SER A 279 -0.51 4.77 -6.88
CA SER A 279 -1.12 5.45 -8.02
C SER A 279 -2.56 5.81 -7.68
N PHE A 280 -2.89 7.09 -7.84
CA PHE A 280 -4.22 7.65 -7.63
C PHE A 280 -4.80 8.07 -8.98
N LEU A 281 -6.02 7.63 -9.27
CA LEU A 281 -6.74 7.94 -10.51
C LEU A 281 -8.11 8.54 -10.18
N ASN A 282 -8.49 9.60 -10.89
CA ASN A 282 -9.83 10.20 -10.84
C ASN A 282 -10.30 10.50 -9.41
N SER A 283 -9.38 10.96 -8.56
CA SER A 283 -9.61 11.16 -7.13
C SER A 283 -9.73 12.64 -6.78
N ASP A 284 -10.21 12.94 -5.57
CA ASP A 284 -10.37 14.30 -5.07
C ASP A 284 -9.49 14.51 -3.83
N ILE A 285 -8.78 15.63 -3.76
CA ILE A 285 -8.08 16.09 -2.57
C ILE A 285 -8.78 17.35 -2.06
N GLU A 286 -9.34 17.23 -0.85
CA GLU A 286 -10.16 18.26 -0.24
C GLU A 286 -9.89 18.40 1.27
N GLY A 287 -10.67 19.26 1.93
CA GLY A 287 -10.67 19.42 3.38
C GLY A 287 -9.97 20.69 3.86
N THR A 288 -9.21 20.56 4.94
CA THR A 288 -8.68 21.66 5.76
C THR A 288 -7.17 21.60 5.94
N GLY A 289 -6.60 22.74 6.33
CA GLY A 289 -5.17 22.91 6.54
C GLY A 289 -4.38 23.16 5.25
N THR A 290 -3.08 23.29 5.41
CA THR A 290 -2.09 23.38 4.34
C THR A 290 -1.69 21.97 3.92
N VAL A 291 -2.10 21.53 2.73
CA VAL A 291 -1.95 20.13 2.31
C VAL A 291 -0.81 19.96 1.31
N TYR A 292 0.09 19.02 1.58
CA TYR A 292 1.04 18.47 0.62
C TYR A 292 0.52 17.14 0.07
N LEU A 293 0.77 16.89 -1.21
CA LEU A 293 0.51 15.61 -1.87
C LEU A 293 1.27 14.45 -1.21
N GLY A 294 2.46 14.74 -0.71
CA GLY A 294 3.21 13.78 0.07
C GLY A 294 4.58 14.23 0.49
N ARG A 295 5.23 13.36 1.27
CA ARG A 295 6.63 13.47 1.67
C ARG A 295 7.34 12.13 1.64
N ALA A 296 8.64 12.16 1.42
CA ALA A 296 9.44 10.94 1.27
C ALA A 296 9.76 10.31 2.62
N TRP A 297 9.03 9.27 3.01
CA TRP A 297 9.42 8.44 4.17
C TRP A 297 10.59 7.51 3.83
N GLY A 298 10.65 7.02 2.58
CA GLY A 298 11.77 6.24 2.04
C GLY A 298 12.55 7.01 0.97
N GLU A 299 13.83 6.68 0.80
CA GLU A 299 14.72 7.36 -0.16
C GLU A 299 14.28 7.19 -1.62
N LEU A 300 13.54 6.12 -1.93
CA LEU A 300 13.03 5.82 -3.27
C LEU A 300 11.52 6.03 -3.37
N SER A 301 10.94 6.91 -2.55
CA SER A 301 9.49 7.13 -2.44
C SER A 301 8.81 7.33 -3.79
N ARG A 302 7.69 6.64 -4.08
CA ARG A 302 6.99 6.72 -5.38
C ARG A 302 5.50 6.93 -5.27
N VAL A 303 5.01 8.04 -5.85
CA VAL A 303 3.58 8.40 -5.87
C VAL A 303 3.21 9.06 -7.21
N VAL A 304 2.07 8.68 -7.78
CA VAL A 304 1.49 9.28 -8.98
C VAL A 304 0.06 9.73 -8.67
N PHE A 305 -0.28 10.97 -9.02
CA PHE A 305 -1.66 11.45 -9.09
C PHE A 305 -2.05 11.70 -10.55
N SER A 306 -3.15 11.08 -10.99
CA SER A 306 -3.67 11.20 -12.35
C SER A 306 -5.13 11.63 -12.33
N TYR A 307 -5.50 12.61 -13.14
CA TYR A 307 -6.87 13.16 -13.22
C TYR A 307 -7.47 13.48 -11.85
N THR A 308 -6.62 13.93 -10.92
CA THR A 308 -7.03 14.21 -9.55
C THR A 308 -7.42 15.68 -9.42
N PHE A 309 -8.60 15.95 -8.87
CA PHE A 309 -8.99 17.32 -8.50
C PHE A 309 -8.31 17.69 -7.17
N MET A 310 -7.68 18.85 -7.13
CA MET A 310 -6.93 19.35 -5.98
C MET A 310 -7.51 20.70 -5.57
N ASP A 311 -8.30 20.73 -4.49
CA ASP A 311 -8.85 22.00 -3.97
C ASP A 311 -7.71 22.87 -3.41
N LYS A 312 -7.05 22.39 -2.34
CA LYS A 312 -6.09 23.20 -1.55
C LYS A 312 -4.76 22.49 -1.31
N VAL A 313 -4.08 22.17 -2.41
CA VAL A 313 -2.69 21.70 -2.39
C VAL A 313 -1.75 22.90 -2.47
N VAL A 314 -0.69 22.91 -1.66
CA VAL A 314 0.30 23.99 -1.67
C VAL A 314 1.00 24.11 -3.03
N PRO A 315 1.47 25.31 -3.43
CA PRO A 315 2.12 25.49 -4.73
C PRO A 315 3.30 24.54 -4.96
N GLN A 316 4.09 24.25 -3.93
CA GLN A 316 5.21 23.29 -3.96
C GLN A 316 4.77 21.86 -4.28
N GLY A 317 3.52 21.50 -3.97
CA GLY A 317 2.93 20.16 -4.10
C GLY A 317 3.48 19.14 -3.11
N TRP A 318 4.80 18.99 -3.07
CA TRP A 318 5.50 17.91 -2.40
C TRP A 318 6.52 18.44 -1.39
N SER A 319 6.77 17.68 -0.34
CA SER A 319 7.80 17.99 0.65
C SER A 319 8.94 16.99 0.56
N ASN A 320 10.16 17.48 0.69
CA ASN A 320 11.37 16.69 0.66
C ASN A 320 11.67 15.97 1.99
N TRP A 321 10.86 16.14 3.05
CA TRP A 321 11.19 15.67 4.41
C TRP A 321 12.56 16.22 4.89
N HIS A 322 12.99 15.89 6.12
CA HIS A 322 14.27 16.35 6.68
C HIS A 322 15.52 15.73 6.02
N ALA A 323 15.38 15.04 4.89
CA ALA A 323 16.52 14.44 4.23
C ALA A 323 17.38 15.53 3.57
N LYS A 324 18.69 15.46 3.79
CA LYS A 324 19.67 16.39 3.18
C LYS A 324 19.81 16.18 1.66
N HIS A 325 19.40 15.02 1.12
CA HIS A 325 19.56 14.63 -0.29
C HIS A 325 18.42 13.80 -0.97
N PRO A 326 17.13 13.98 -0.64
CA PRO A 326 15.99 13.23 -1.21
C PRO A 326 15.64 13.66 -2.65
N GLN A 327 16.15 14.81 -3.09
CA GLN A 327 15.90 15.42 -4.41
C GLN A 327 16.38 14.56 -5.59
N ARG A 328 17.00 13.40 -5.31
CA ARG A 328 17.79 12.62 -6.26
C ARG A 328 17.28 11.20 -6.48
N SER A 329 16.21 10.74 -5.82
CA SER A 329 15.81 9.34 -6.00
C SER A 329 14.33 9.02 -5.74
N VAL A 330 13.56 10.02 -5.31
CA VAL A 330 12.09 9.90 -5.19
C VAL A 330 11.43 10.14 -6.54
N TYR A 331 10.26 9.53 -6.75
CA TYR A 331 9.42 9.71 -7.92
C TYR A 331 8.08 10.28 -7.49
N TYR A 332 7.81 11.54 -7.82
CA TYR A 332 6.49 12.15 -7.62
C TYR A 332 5.95 12.70 -8.93
N GLY A 333 4.85 12.10 -9.38
CA GLY A 333 4.24 12.36 -10.68
C GLY A 333 2.85 12.97 -10.58
N GLU A 334 2.56 13.94 -11.44
CA GLU A 334 1.23 14.48 -11.67
C GLU A 334 0.87 14.35 -13.15
N TYR A 335 -0.36 13.95 -13.46
CA TYR A 335 -0.86 13.81 -14.83
C TYR A 335 -2.29 14.34 -14.94
N LYS A 336 -2.47 15.42 -15.70
CA LYS A 336 -3.78 16.04 -15.97
C LYS A 336 -4.63 16.27 -14.70
N CYS A 337 -3.97 16.61 -13.59
CA CYS A 337 -4.64 17.05 -12.37
C CYS A 337 -5.31 18.41 -12.60
N SER A 338 -6.35 18.70 -11.83
CA SER A 338 -7.16 19.93 -11.99
C SER A 338 -7.50 20.57 -10.66
N GLY A 339 -8.12 21.76 -10.68
CA GLY A 339 -8.47 22.50 -9.46
C GLY A 339 -7.41 23.52 -9.03
N PRO A 340 -7.74 24.38 -8.05
CA PRO A 340 -6.87 25.49 -7.64
C PRO A 340 -5.50 25.02 -7.11
N GLY A 341 -5.44 23.86 -6.47
CA GLY A 341 -4.21 23.25 -5.96
C GLY A 341 -3.33 22.56 -7.02
N ALA A 342 -3.82 22.38 -8.25
CA ALA A 342 -3.09 21.67 -9.31
C ALA A 342 -2.14 22.57 -10.14
N ASN A 343 -1.94 23.83 -9.75
CA ASN A 343 -1.06 24.74 -10.47
C ASN A 343 0.41 24.24 -10.45
N TRP A 344 0.94 23.96 -11.65
CA TRP A 344 2.28 23.41 -11.83
C TRP A 344 3.42 24.43 -11.67
N THR A 345 3.17 25.73 -11.86
CA THR A 345 4.23 26.75 -12.04
C THR A 345 5.21 26.85 -10.87
N SER A 346 4.77 26.51 -9.65
CA SER A 346 5.58 26.60 -8.43
C SER A 346 5.87 25.25 -7.78
N ARG A 347 5.62 24.15 -8.50
CA ARG A 347 5.98 22.81 -8.02
C ARG A 347 7.47 22.72 -7.80
N VAL A 348 7.85 21.90 -6.83
CA VAL A 348 9.26 21.57 -6.61
C VAL A 348 9.89 21.04 -7.90
N SER A 349 11.13 21.43 -8.18
CA SER A 349 11.80 21.14 -9.46
C SER A 349 12.07 19.66 -9.74
N TRP A 350 11.86 18.81 -8.73
CA TRP A 350 12.05 17.36 -8.77
C TRP A 350 10.71 16.60 -8.82
N ALA A 351 9.57 17.30 -8.92
CA ALA A 351 8.31 16.70 -9.32
C ALA A 351 8.24 16.59 -10.85
N HIS A 352 7.48 15.61 -11.34
CA HIS A 352 7.37 15.31 -12.76
C HIS A 352 5.94 15.49 -13.27
N MET A 353 5.77 16.26 -14.34
CA MET A 353 4.55 16.28 -15.13
C MET A 353 4.67 15.18 -16.17
N LEU A 354 3.80 14.17 -16.10
CA LEU A 354 3.90 13.00 -16.97
C LEU A 354 3.34 13.32 -18.36
N SER A 355 3.95 12.76 -19.40
CA SER A 355 3.33 12.67 -20.73
C SER A 355 2.18 11.66 -20.75
N ASP A 356 1.40 11.65 -21.83
CA ASP A 356 0.35 10.65 -22.02
C ASP A 356 0.93 9.22 -21.98
N GLU A 357 2.08 8.98 -22.60
CA GLU A 357 2.79 7.70 -22.64
C GLU A 357 3.37 7.29 -21.28
N GLU A 358 3.93 8.25 -20.54
CA GLU A 358 4.49 8.00 -19.20
C GLU A 358 3.40 7.72 -18.16
N ALA A 359 2.23 8.33 -18.33
CA ALA A 359 1.09 8.13 -17.45
C ALA A 359 0.39 6.79 -17.69
N GLN A 360 0.35 6.30 -18.94
CA GLN A 360 -0.35 5.08 -19.32
C GLN A 360 -0.24 3.92 -18.34
N PRO A 361 0.94 3.56 -17.76
CA PRO A 361 1.09 2.45 -16.82
C PRO A 361 0.68 2.73 -15.36
N PHE A 362 0.07 3.89 -15.08
CA PHE A 362 -0.51 4.21 -13.76
C PHE A 362 -2.03 4.42 -13.76
N LEU A 363 -2.68 4.42 -14.93
CA LEU A 363 -4.11 4.71 -15.15
C LEU A 363 -5.07 3.50 -15.07
N GLY A 364 -4.64 2.36 -14.53
CA GLY A 364 -5.55 1.22 -14.44
C GLY A 364 -5.09 0.08 -13.55
N THR A 365 -6.00 -0.88 -13.35
CA THR A 365 -5.81 -2.04 -12.46
C THR A 365 -4.64 -2.95 -12.86
N TYR A 366 -4.18 -2.88 -14.11
CA TYR A 366 -2.96 -3.58 -14.53
C TYR A 366 -1.74 -3.10 -13.72
N TYR A 367 -1.73 -1.85 -13.19
CA TYR A 367 -0.66 -1.36 -12.33
C TYR A 367 -0.45 -2.32 -11.17
N VAL A 368 -1.53 -2.85 -10.58
CA VAL A 368 -1.49 -3.82 -9.48
C VAL A 368 -1.74 -5.27 -9.92
N TYR A 369 -1.55 -5.56 -11.22
CA TYR A 369 -1.77 -6.88 -11.81
C TYR A 369 -3.19 -7.42 -11.59
N GLY A 370 -4.18 -6.52 -11.67
CA GLY A 370 -5.55 -6.76 -11.22
C GLY A 370 -6.31 -7.88 -11.92
N ASP A 371 -6.02 -8.15 -13.20
CA ASP A 371 -6.75 -9.10 -14.04
C ASP A 371 -6.91 -10.51 -13.42
N GLY A 372 -5.95 -10.93 -12.59
CA GLY A 372 -5.96 -12.25 -11.96
C GLY A 372 -6.62 -12.32 -10.58
N TRP A 373 -6.94 -11.20 -9.94
CA TRP A 373 -7.31 -11.22 -8.51
C TRP A 373 -8.36 -10.21 -8.06
N ILE A 374 -8.59 -9.14 -8.84
CA ILE A 374 -9.64 -8.18 -8.54
C ILE A 374 -10.98 -8.77 -8.97
N LEU A 375 -11.89 -8.89 -8.01
CA LEU A 375 -13.26 -9.37 -8.23
C LEU A 375 -14.23 -8.20 -8.23
N SER A 376 -15.31 -8.28 -9.01
CA SER A 376 -16.39 -7.28 -8.94
C SER A 376 -17.06 -7.32 -7.57
N PRO A 377 -17.44 -6.17 -6.96
CA PRO A 377 -18.22 -6.15 -5.71
C PRO A 377 -19.50 -7.00 -5.78
N SER A 378 -20.18 -6.99 -6.92
CA SER A 378 -21.39 -7.81 -7.17
C SER A 378 -21.16 -9.32 -7.09
N SER A 379 -19.91 -9.78 -7.09
CA SER A 379 -19.60 -11.20 -6.88
C SER A 379 -19.78 -11.65 -5.42
N PHE A 380 -19.92 -10.71 -4.48
CA PHE A 380 -20.08 -10.99 -3.05
C PHE A 380 -21.50 -10.79 -2.53
N GLU A 381 -22.34 -10.09 -3.29
CA GLU A 381 -23.78 -9.89 -3.03
C GLU A 381 -24.57 -11.20 -3.09
#